data_AF-A0A0R2VEJ5-F1
#
_entry.id   AF-A0A0R2VEJ5-F1
#
_cell.length_a   1.000
_cell.length_b   1.000
_cell.length_c   1.000
_cell.angle_alpha   90.00
_cell.angle_beta   90.00
_cell.angle_gamma   90.00
#
_symmetry.space_group_name_H-M   'P 1'
#
loop_
_entity.id
_entity.type
_entity.pdbx_description
1 polymer ?
#
loop_
_entity_poly.entity_id
_entity_poly.type
_entity_poly.pdbx_seq_one_letter_code
_entity_poly.pdbx_strand_id
1 'polypeptide(L)'
;MKKLFVNIAILLLIYFLISQIAVLSLPFSWGNTRLNTKYVAYKEQPEVYNTVFVGASTTYRHIDPTIFDAALNEKNSDYDYHSFNFGIPANRTPQSIYTLNYLLDSYEEYIDCVVLDLSELTKMGVDNLHKKEMIYWYTRDNISSIIKTSYESEKGMLNKVGVPALHVFSYGEKLLMVGMGAALLEQHTGLNVESLSLGPDKNGYYSLDQEMKDDPEGDLAVRYEFLRTQDTIDYRTRQCQLLFERFGNVQKGYSPTMSRELNKLIKTCNEKDIKIIIMLSQRLGDRYEYLLPLYNSLPEANKISFANPDEYPFLNDRDNLFDLAHLNRNGSVVFTKLFADLFLEKIQQQERE
;
A
#
# COMPACT_ATOMS: atom_id res chain seq x y z
N MET A 1 -16.80 -8.98 48.33
CA MET A 1 -16.00 -9.46 47.17
C MET A 1 -16.85 -9.72 45.91
N LYS A 2 -17.90 -10.57 45.94
CA LYS A 2 -18.75 -10.82 44.75
C LYS A 2 -19.28 -9.55 44.08
N LYS A 3 -19.80 -8.58 44.86
CA LYS A 3 -20.27 -7.28 44.34
C LYS A 3 -19.16 -6.48 43.63
N LEU A 4 -17.92 -6.54 44.12
CA LEU A 4 -16.79 -5.83 43.51
C LEU A 4 -16.46 -6.42 42.13
N PHE A 5 -16.35 -7.75 42.01
CA PHE A 5 -16.09 -8.40 40.71
C PHE A 5 -17.21 -8.16 39.69
N VAL A 6 -18.47 -8.16 40.14
CA VAL A 6 -19.61 -7.81 39.28
C VAL A 6 -19.50 -6.36 38.79
N ASN A 7 -19.18 -5.42 39.67
CA ASN A 7 -19.02 -4.02 39.30
C ASN A 7 -17.85 -3.80 38.32
N ILE A 8 -16.73 -4.49 38.52
CA ILE A 8 -15.59 -4.45 37.59
C ILE A 8 -16.00 -5.02 36.22
N ALA A 9 -16.71 -6.15 36.19
CA ALA A 9 -17.17 -6.75 34.93
C ALA A 9 -18.15 -5.83 34.18
N ILE A 10 -19.08 -5.18 34.90
CA ILE A 10 -20.01 -4.20 34.31
C ILE A 10 -19.24 -3.00 33.74
N LEU A 11 -18.25 -2.46 34.47
CA LEU A 11 -17.44 -1.34 33.99
C LEU A 11 -16.65 -1.71 32.73
N LEU A 12 -16.04 -2.89 32.70
CA LEU A 12 -15.32 -3.38 31.52
C LEU A 12 -16.25 -3.59 30.33
N LEU A 13 -17.48 -4.08 30.56
CA LEU A 13 -18.48 -4.22 29.51
C LEU A 13 -18.92 -2.85 28.97
N ILE A 14 -19.19 -1.87 29.83
CA ILE A 14 -19.55 -0.51 29.42
C ILE A 14 -18.42 0.11 28.60
N TYR A 15 -17.18 0.01 29.08
CA TYR A 15 -16.02 0.50 28.37
C TYR A 15 -15.89 -0.16 26.99
N PHE A 16 -15.99 -1.49 26.92
CA PHE A 16 -15.96 -2.21 25.66
C PHE A 16 -17.05 -1.74 24.69
N LEU A 17 -18.30 -1.59 25.15
CA LEU A 17 -19.40 -1.10 24.32
C LEU A 17 -19.15 0.31 23.78
N ILE A 18 -18.64 1.23 24.62
CA ILE A 18 -18.26 2.58 24.20
C ILE A 18 -17.15 2.53 23.14
N SER A 19 -16.13 1.70 23.35
CA SER A 19 -15.03 1.53 22.39
C SER A 19 -15.52 0.97 21.06
N GLN A 20 -16.45 0.02 21.06
CA GLN A 20 -17.04 -0.51 19.82
C GLN A 20 -17.87 0.55 19.08
N ILE A 21 -18.64 1.38 19.79
CA ILE A 21 -19.36 2.51 19.18
C ILE A 21 -18.36 3.49 18.55
N ALA A 22 -17.26 3.79 19.24
CA ALA A 22 -16.21 4.65 18.71
C ALA A 22 -15.58 4.07 17.44
N VAL A 23 -15.24 2.77 17.42
CA VAL A 23 -14.70 2.09 16.23
C VAL A 23 -15.68 2.16 15.05
N LEU A 24 -16.97 1.94 15.28
CA LEU A 24 -18.00 1.99 14.24
C LEU A 24 -18.25 3.41 13.70
N SER A 25 -17.93 4.45 14.48
CA SER A 25 -18.08 5.85 14.06
C SER A 25 -16.97 6.36 13.13
N LEU A 26 -15.88 5.60 12.98
CA LEU A 26 -14.69 6.01 12.25
C LEU A 26 -14.71 5.47 10.82
N PRO A 27 -14.36 6.29 9.80
CA PRO A 27 -14.22 5.79 8.42
C PRO A 27 -13.02 4.85 8.31
N PHE A 28 -12.98 3.98 7.30
CA PHE A 28 -11.89 3.01 7.12
C PHE A 28 -10.49 3.65 7.08
N SER A 29 -10.37 4.94 6.74
CA SER A 29 -9.13 5.70 6.63
C SER A 29 -8.65 6.37 7.92
N TRP A 30 -9.41 6.30 9.02
CA TRP A 30 -9.22 7.16 10.20
C TRP A 30 -7.81 7.15 10.81
N GLY A 31 -7.11 6.01 10.75
CA GLY A 31 -5.80 5.89 11.38
C GLY A 31 -4.66 6.39 10.53
N ASN A 32 -4.89 6.92 9.33
CA ASN A 32 -3.84 7.43 8.49
C ASN A 32 -4.28 8.75 7.83
N THR A 33 -3.68 9.86 8.25
CA THR A 33 -4.03 11.21 7.80
C THR A 33 -3.96 11.37 6.27
N ARG A 34 -2.94 10.78 5.62
CA ARG A 34 -2.76 10.84 4.16
C ARG A 34 -3.82 10.04 3.43
N LEU A 35 -4.10 8.82 3.89
CA LEU A 35 -5.18 8.01 3.34
C LEU A 35 -6.53 8.69 3.55
N ASN A 36 -6.78 9.29 4.71
CA ASN A 36 -8.02 10.00 4.99
C ASN A 36 -8.19 11.22 4.08
N THR A 37 -7.12 11.99 3.85
CA THR A 37 -7.14 13.12 2.91
C THR A 37 -7.51 12.66 1.50
N LYS A 38 -6.85 11.62 1.02
CA LYS A 38 -7.10 11.00 -0.28
C LYS A 38 -8.52 10.48 -0.41
N TYR A 39 -9.02 9.80 0.63
CA TYR A 39 -10.39 9.30 0.66
C TYR A 39 -11.42 10.42 0.67
N VAL A 40 -11.22 11.47 1.47
CA VAL A 40 -12.13 12.62 1.48
C VAL A 40 -12.18 13.28 0.09
N ALA A 41 -11.04 13.49 -0.55
CA ALA A 41 -10.98 14.06 -1.90
C ALA A 41 -11.66 13.16 -2.95
N TYR A 42 -11.39 11.86 -2.93
CA TYR A 42 -12.02 10.90 -3.85
C TYR A 42 -13.53 10.82 -3.65
N LYS A 43 -13.98 10.75 -2.39
CA LYS A 43 -15.40 10.60 -2.02
C LYS A 43 -16.26 11.78 -2.47
N GLU A 44 -15.67 12.96 -2.66
CA GLU A 44 -16.42 14.13 -3.15
C GLU A 44 -16.89 13.96 -4.60
N GLN A 45 -16.16 13.20 -5.42
CA GLN A 45 -16.43 12.98 -6.86
C GLN A 45 -15.94 11.59 -7.33
N PRO A 46 -16.48 10.48 -6.79
CA PRO A 46 -16.00 9.14 -7.13
C PRO A 46 -16.24 8.78 -8.61
N GLU A 47 -17.28 9.34 -9.23
CA GLU A 47 -17.65 9.09 -10.63
C GLU A 47 -16.64 9.63 -11.66
N VAL A 48 -15.70 10.47 -11.22
CA VAL A 48 -14.64 11.01 -12.06
C VAL A 48 -13.53 9.98 -12.28
N TYR A 49 -13.36 9.01 -11.39
CA TYR A 49 -12.22 8.11 -11.41
C TYR A 49 -12.65 6.67 -11.66
N ASN A 50 -12.18 6.10 -12.77
CA ASN A 50 -12.41 4.69 -13.11
C ASN A 50 -11.21 3.78 -12.84
N THR A 51 -10.06 4.37 -12.51
CA THR A 51 -8.83 3.62 -12.25
C THR A 51 -8.24 4.02 -10.90
N VAL A 52 -7.89 3.05 -10.06
CA VAL A 52 -7.30 3.34 -8.73
C VAL A 52 -5.99 2.61 -8.49
N PHE A 53 -4.99 3.33 -7.99
CA PHE A 53 -3.71 2.78 -7.55
C PHE A 53 -3.67 2.66 -6.03
N VAL A 54 -3.49 1.45 -5.49
CA VAL A 54 -3.43 1.20 -4.04
C VAL A 54 -2.08 0.56 -3.69
N GLY A 55 -1.33 1.18 -2.78
CA GLY A 55 -0.01 0.65 -2.45
C GLY A 55 0.81 1.48 -1.48
N ALA A 56 2.13 1.24 -1.50
CA ALA A 56 3.10 1.86 -0.60
C ALA A 56 3.63 3.20 -1.12
N SER A 57 4.74 3.69 -0.57
CA SER A 57 5.39 4.92 -1.01
C SER A 57 5.82 4.85 -2.47
N THR A 58 6.18 3.68 -2.99
CA THR A 58 6.50 3.49 -4.41
C THR A 58 5.29 3.81 -5.29
N THR A 59 4.11 3.29 -4.98
CA THR A 59 2.86 3.70 -5.66
C THR A 59 2.62 5.20 -5.56
N TYR A 60 2.67 5.74 -4.33
CA TYR A 60 2.39 7.16 -4.07
C TYR A 60 3.32 8.12 -4.83
N ARG A 61 4.61 7.78 -4.87
CA ARG A 61 5.67 8.67 -5.35
C ARG A 61 6.08 8.41 -6.80
N HIS A 62 5.73 7.26 -7.39
CA HIS A 62 6.23 6.86 -8.72
C HIS A 62 5.18 6.92 -9.81
N ILE A 63 3.90 6.69 -9.49
CA ILE A 63 2.82 6.66 -10.48
C ILE A 63 2.08 7.99 -10.44
N ASP A 64 2.20 8.74 -11.53
CA ASP A 64 1.46 9.98 -11.73
C ASP A 64 0.20 9.72 -12.57
N PRO A 65 -1.02 9.77 -11.97
CA PRO A 65 -2.27 9.56 -12.68
C PRO A 65 -2.41 10.40 -13.95
N THR A 66 -2.05 11.68 -13.92
CA THR A 66 -2.20 12.58 -15.07
C THR A 66 -1.38 12.09 -16.28
N ILE A 67 -0.18 11.58 -16.03
CA ILE A 67 0.70 11.05 -17.10
C ILE A 67 0.23 9.67 -17.55
N PHE A 68 -0.23 8.84 -16.61
CA PHE A 68 -0.75 7.51 -16.90
C PHE A 68 -1.97 7.60 -17.81
N ASP A 69 -2.95 8.41 -17.43
CA ASP A 69 -4.20 8.63 -18.17
C ASP A 69 -3.91 9.21 -19.56
N ALA A 70 -3.05 10.22 -19.64
CA ALA A 70 -2.66 10.80 -20.93
C ALA A 70 -2.00 9.76 -21.85
N ALA A 71 -1.11 8.92 -21.32
CA ALA A 71 -0.43 7.90 -22.10
C ALA A 71 -1.37 6.78 -22.57
N LEU A 72 -2.34 6.38 -21.74
CA LEU A 72 -3.34 5.38 -22.12
C LEU A 72 -4.36 5.92 -23.11
N ASN A 73 -4.92 7.10 -22.86
CA ASN A 73 -5.97 7.71 -23.71
C ASN A 73 -5.44 8.09 -25.10
N GLU A 74 -4.13 8.33 -25.25
CA GLU A 74 -3.49 8.48 -26.56
C GLU A 74 -3.47 7.15 -27.36
N LYS A 75 -3.39 6.01 -26.69
CA LYS A 75 -3.19 4.68 -27.30
C LYS A 75 -4.46 3.83 -27.38
N ASN A 76 -5.40 4.05 -26.47
CA ASN A 76 -6.65 3.32 -26.35
C ASN A 76 -7.77 4.29 -25.99
N SER A 77 -8.53 4.72 -27.00
CA SER A 77 -9.62 5.69 -26.84
C SER A 77 -10.90 5.10 -26.24
N ASP A 78 -10.97 3.78 -26.04
CA ASP A 78 -12.24 3.11 -25.74
C ASP A 78 -12.62 3.15 -24.25
N TYR A 79 -11.64 3.37 -23.36
CA TYR A 79 -11.82 3.27 -21.90
C TYR A 79 -11.82 4.61 -21.15
N ASP A 80 -11.50 5.73 -21.80
CA ASP A 80 -11.35 7.08 -21.20
C ASP A 80 -10.86 7.03 -19.74
N TYR A 81 -9.58 6.70 -19.56
CA TYR A 81 -8.97 6.46 -18.25
C TYR A 81 -8.89 7.76 -17.44
N HIS A 82 -9.37 7.69 -16.21
CA HIS A 82 -9.22 8.73 -15.19
C HIS A 82 -8.81 8.07 -13.87
N SER A 83 -7.58 8.34 -13.45
CA SER A 83 -6.94 7.60 -12.37
C SER A 83 -6.83 8.39 -11.06
N PHE A 84 -6.87 7.70 -9.93
CA PHE A 84 -6.58 8.26 -8.60
C PHE A 84 -5.58 7.42 -7.81
N ASN A 85 -4.62 8.09 -7.16
CA ASN A 85 -3.54 7.43 -6.43
C ASN A 85 -3.79 7.42 -4.90
N PHE A 86 -4.21 6.26 -4.39
CA PHE A 86 -4.38 5.94 -2.98
C PHE A 86 -3.10 5.44 -2.29
N GLY A 87 -1.95 5.44 -2.97
CA GLY A 87 -0.67 5.08 -2.39
C GLY A 87 -0.33 5.93 -1.17
N ILE A 88 0.22 5.31 -0.12
CA ILE A 88 0.68 6.01 1.09
C ILE A 88 2.01 5.45 1.58
N PRO A 89 2.86 6.24 2.26
CA PRO A 89 4.12 5.74 2.78
C PRO A 89 3.96 4.60 3.79
N ALA A 90 4.89 3.65 3.76
CA ALA A 90 4.95 2.49 4.65
C ALA A 90 3.66 1.62 4.68
N ASN A 91 2.84 1.70 3.63
CA ASN A 91 1.71 0.79 3.46
C ASN A 91 2.18 -0.65 3.25
N ARG A 92 1.44 -1.60 3.79
CA ARG A 92 1.72 -3.04 3.67
C ARG A 92 0.68 -3.71 2.80
N THR A 93 1.04 -4.81 2.15
CA THR A 93 0.11 -5.54 1.27
C THR A 93 -1.24 -5.87 1.93
N PRO A 94 -1.33 -6.40 3.18
CA PRO A 94 -2.61 -6.60 3.86
C PRO A 94 -3.42 -5.31 4.08
N GLN A 95 -2.75 -4.18 4.31
CA GLN A 95 -3.38 -2.89 4.51
C GLN A 95 -3.86 -2.30 3.17
N SER A 96 -3.10 -2.50 2.08
CA SER A 96 -3.55 -2.22 0.71
C SER A 96 -4.78 -3.04 0.33
N ILE A 97 -4.82 -4.34 0.66
CA ILE A 97 -5.98 -5.21 0.45
C ILE A 97 -7.19 -4.70 1.27
N TYR A 98 -6.98 -4.28 2.53
CA TYR A 98 -8.04 -3.69 3.35
C TYR A 98 -8.63 -2.42 2.71
N THR A 99 -7.77 -1.49 2.28
CA THR A 99 -8.19 -0.27 1.57
C THR A 99 -8.97 -0.61 0.30
N LEU A 100 -8.45 -1.53 -0.52
CA LEU A 100 -9.07 -1.87 -1.79
C LEU A 100 -10.42 -2.56 -1.61
N ASN A 101 -10.54 -3.51 -0.67
CA ASN A 101 -11.84 -4.13 -0.38
C ASN A 101 -12.88 -3.08 0.00
N TYR A 102 -12.51 -2.07 0.79
CA TYR A 102 -13.44 -1.00 1.13
C TYR A 102 -13.86 -0.16 -0.11
N LEU A 103 -12.90 0.15 -0.99
CA LEU A 103 -13.20 0.88 -2.23
C LEU A 103 -14.13 0.08 -3.14
N LEU A 104 -13.87 -1.21 -3.32
CA LEU A 104 -14.73 -2.11 -4.09
C LEU A 104 -16.12 -2.28 -3.45
N ASP A 105 -16.21 -2.37 -2.13
CA ASP A 105 -17.50 -2.49 -1.44
C ASP A 105 -18.35 -1.20 -1.51
N SER A 106 -17.71 -0.04 -1.70
CA SER A 106 -18.38 1.28 -1.59
C SER A 106 -18.55 2.00 -2.92
N TYR A 107 -17.76 1.65 -3.94
CA TYR A 107 -17.62 2.39 -5.20
C TYR A 107 -17.36 1.47 -6.40
N GLU A 108 -17.77 0.20 -6.34
CA GLU A 108 -17.58 -0.74 -7.46
C GLU A 108 -18.15 -0.22 -8.77
N GLU A 109 -19.25 0.52 -8.73
CA GLU A 109 -19.95 1.00 -9.92
C GLU A 109 -19.17 2.06 -10.71
N TYR A 110 -18.10 2.61 -10.12
CA TYR A 110 -17.25 3.60 -10.75
C TYR A 110 -15.88 3.05 -11.14
N ILE A 111 -15.46 1.90 -10.61
CA ILE A 111 -14.09 1.40 -10.77
C ILE A 111 -14.05 0.32 -11.85
N ASP A 112 -13.38 0.60 -12.96
CA ASP A 112 -13.12 -0.37 -14.03
C ASP A 112 -11.77 -1.06 -13.85
N CYS A 113 -10.78 -0.35 -13.30
CA CYS A 113 -9.40 -0.80 -13.21
C CYS A 113 -8.77 -0.56 -11.85
N VAL A 114 -8.00 -1.54 -11.38
CA VAL A 114 -7.27 -1.47 -10.11
C VAL A 114 -5.83 -1.91 -10.30
N VAL A 115 -4.91 -1.17 -9.66
CA VAL A 115 -3.53 -1.59 -9.49
C VAL A 115 -3.23 -1.72 -8.00
N LEU A 116 -2.73 -2.90 -7.60
CA LEU A 116 -2.29 -3.18 -6.24
C LEU A 116 -0.77 -3.40 -6.23
N ASP A 117 -0.03 -2.56 -5.53
CA ASP A 117 1.43 -2.71 -5.37
C ASP A 117 1.78 -3.66 -4.21
N LEU A 118 2.56 -4.70 -4.53
CA LEU A 118 3.09 -5.63 -3.54
C LEU A 118 4.23 -4.99 -2.76
N SER A 119 3.98 -4.76 -1.47
CA SER A 119 4.95 -4.28 -0.50
C SER A 119 5.12 -5.27 0.65
N GLU A 120 5.82 -4.86 1.71
CA GLU A 120 5.93 -5.61 2.97
C GLU A 120 4.63 -6.33 3.35
N LEU A 121 4.75 -7.60 3.75
CA LEU A 121 3.58 -8.38 4.16
C LEU A 121 3.12 -7.94 5.54
N THR A 122 3.83 -8.35 6.60
CA THR A 122 3.33 -8.13 7.96
C THR A 122 4.41 -7.68 8.94
N LYS A 123 5.62 -7.34 8.46
CA LYS A 123 6.71 -6.92 9.35
C LYS A 123 6.27 -5.75 10.25
N MET A 124 6.21 -6.02 11.56
CA MET A 124 5.85 -5.06 12.60
C MET A 124 6.96 -5.04 13.65
N GLY A 125 7.62 -3.90 13.80
CA GLY A 125 8.54 -3.64 14.89
C GLY A 125 7.83 -3.08 16.12
N VAL A 126 8.43 -3.23 17.30
CA VAL A 126 7.91 -2.68 18.56
C VAL A 126 7.75 -1.16 18.51
N ASP A 127 8.60 -0.46 17.75
CA ASP A 127 8.53 1.00 17.57
C ASP A 127 7.27 1.46 16.80
N ASN A 128 6.55 0.53 16.18
CA ASN A 128 5.30 0.79 15.48
C ASN A 128 4.07 0.34 16.28
N LEU A 129 4.25 -0.21 17.48
CA LEU A 129 3.16 -0.50 18.39
C LEU A 129 2.46 0.80 18.79
N HIS A 130 1.17 0.74 19.13
CA HIS A 130 0.36 1.89 19.55
C HIS A 130 0.10 2.97 18.48
N LYS A 131 0.77 2.92 17.31
CA LYS A 131 0.55 3.89 16.23
C LYS A 131 -0.80 3.65 15.55
N LYS A 132 -1.59 4.72 15.38
CA LYS A 132 -2.92 4.64 14.72
C LYS A 132 -2.82 4.04 13.32
N GLU A 133 -1.74 4.32 12.60
CA GLU A 133 -1.44 3.84 11.25
C GLU A 133 -1.28 2.32 11.18
N MET A 134 -0.88 1.69 12.29
CA MET A 134 -0.74 0.23 12.38
C MET A 134 -2.01 -0.47 12.85
N ILE A 135 -2.96 0.26 13.43
CA ILE A 135 -4.09 -0.30 14.17
C ILE A 135 -5.38 -0.26 13.35
N TYR A 136 -5.58 0.81 12.58
CA TYR A 136 -6.89 1.10 11.99
C TYR A 136 -7.43 0.03 11.02
N TRP A 137 -6.55 -0.71 10.36
CA TRP A 137 -6.89 -1.64 9.28
C TRP A 137 -7.18 -3.07 9.75
N TYR A 138 -7.08 -3.39 11.05
CA TYR A 138 -7.47 -4.72 11.54
C TYR A 138 -8.98 -4.91 11.56
N THR A 139 -9.46 -6.02 11.05
CA THR A 139 -10.86 -6.44 11.14
C THR A 139 -10.94 -7.84 11.75
N ARG A 140 -12.15 -8.25 12.14
CA ARG A 140 -12.41 -9.64 12.54
C ARG A 140 -12.05 -10.62 11.41
N ASP A 141 -12.23 -10.18 10.17
CA ASP A 141 -12.07 -11.01 8.99
C ASP A 141 -10.59 -11.16 8.58
N ASN A 142 -9.76 -10.13 8.77
CA ASN A 142 -8.36 -10.18 8.33
C ASN A 142 -7.34 -10.58 9.42
N ILE A 143 -7.66 -10.46 10.71
CA ILE A 143 -6.66 -10.69 11.77
C ILE A 143 -6.08 -12.11 11.73
N SER A 144 -6.90 -13.10 11.40
CA SER A 144 -6.46 -14.50 11.29
C SER A 144 -5.47 -14.70 10.12
N SER A 145 -5.72 -14.09 8.97
CA SER A 145 -4.84 -14.18 7.80
C SER A 145 -3.54 -13.41 8.02
N ILE A 146 -3.57 -12.29 8.74
CA ILE A 146 -2.38 -11.50 9.11
C ILE A 146 -1.48 -12.29 10.07
N ILE A 147 -2.03 -12.89 11.11
CA ILE A 147 -1.29 -13.73 12.07
C ILE A 147 -0.62 -14.88 11.33
N LYS A 148 -1.36 -15.57 10.45
CA LYS A 148 -0.85 -16.71 9.70
C LYS A 148 0.20 -16.30 8.67
N THR A 149 -0.04 -15.22 7.93
CA THR A 149 0.93 -14.65 6.98
C THR A 149 2.23 -14.29 7.70
N SER A 150 2.15 -13.64 8.86
CA SER A 150 3.32 -13.29 9.68
C SER A 150 4.11 -14.52 10.10
N TYR A 151 3.45 -15.56 10.59
CA TYR A 151 4.11 -16.81 10.94
C TYR A 151 4.80 -17.48 9.74
N GLU A 152 4.18 -17.41 8.57
CA GLU A 152 4.67 -18.01 7.32
C GLU A 152 5.85 -17.23 6.71
N SER A 153 5.83 -15.90 6.76
CA SER A 153 6.83 -15.04 6.12
C SER A 153 8.04 -14.67 7.00
N GLU A 154 7.87 -14.70 8.33
CA GLU A 154 8.93 -14.28 9.25
C GLU A 154 10.05 -15.32 9.40
N LYS A 155 11.28 -14.82 9.56
CA LYS A 155 12.48 -15.65 9.75
C LYS A 155 12.88 -15.73 11.20
N GLY A 156 13.27 -16.94 11.63
CA GLY A 156 13.69 -17.21 13.00
C GLY A 156 12.51 -17.39 13.95
N MET A 157 12.70 -18.25 14.96
CA MET A 157 11.62 -18.64 15.87
C MET A 157 11.07 -17.45 16.67
N LEU A 158 11.93 -16.50 17.06
CA LEU A 158 11.53 -15.31 17.81
C LEU A 158 10.55 -14.45 17.00
N ASN A 159 10.81 -14.18 15.72
CA ASN A 159 9.92 -13.35 14.90
C ASN A 159 8.64 -14.10 14.52
N LYS A 160 8.72 -15.41 14.28
CA LYS A 160 7.55 -16.26 13.98
C LYS A 160 6.51 -16.27 15.10
N VAL A 161 6.90 -15.99 16.34
CA VAL A 161 5.96 -15.88 17.47
C VAL A 161 5.72 -14.42 17.86
N GLY A 162 6.79 -13.62 17.90
CA GLY A 162 6.76 -12.22 18.31
C GLY A 162 5.91 -11.35 17.40
N VAL A 163 6.13 -11.40 16.08
CA VAL A 163 5.40 -10.55 15.13
C VAL A 163 3.90 -10.85 15.14
N PRO A 164 3.43 -12.12 15.07
CA PRO A 164 2.00 -12.40 15.24
C PRO A 164 1.43 -11.91 16.58
N ALA A 165 2.18 -12.02 17.69
CA ALA A 165 1.74 -11.54 18.99
C ALA A 165 1.55 -10.01 19.01
N LEU A 166 2.43 -9.26 18.33
CA LEU A 166 2.28 -7.80 18.17
C LEU A 166 1.01 -7.44 17.38
N HIS A 167 0.66 -8.21 16.34
CA HIS A 167 -0.60 -8.02 15.62
C HIS A 167 -1.83 -8.31 16.50
N VAL A 168 -1.82 -9.40 17.29
CA VAL A 168 -2.90 -9.71 18.24
C VAL A 168 -3.07 -8.57 19.26
N PHE A 169 -1.94 -8.07 19.78
CA PHE A 169 -1.96 -6.94 20.71
C PHE A 169 -2.56 -5.69 20.07
N SER A 170 -2.07 -5.30 18.88
CA SER A 170 -2.58 -4.13 18.14
C SER A 170 -4.06 -4.24 17.79
N TYR A 171 -4.53 -5.46 17.49
CA TYR A 171 -5.96 -5.70 17.29
C TYR A 171 -6.77 -5.54 18.58
N GLY A 172 -6.24 -5.99 19.72
CA GLY A 172 -6.81 -5.71 21.04
C GLY A 172 -6.89 -4.22 21.35
N GLU A 173 -5.86 -3.45 20.99
CA GLU A 173 -5.87 -1.99 21.10
C GLU A 173 -6.96 -1.35 20.24
N LYS A 174 -7.15 -1.82 19.00
CA LYS A 174 -8.26 -1.38 18.15
C LYS A 174 -9.60 -1.63 18.82
N LEU A 175 -9.84 -2.84 19.33
CA LEU A 175 -11.12 -3.21 19.94
C LEU A 175 -11.45 -2.37 21.18
N LEU A 176 -10.43 -1.99 21.95
CA LEU A 176 -10.60 -1.24 23.18
C LEU A 176 -10.42 0.27 22.99
N MET A 177 -9.92 0.73 21.84
CA MET A 177 -9.58 2.13 21.57
C MET A 177 -8.64 2.75 22.62
N VAL A 178 -7.73 1.94 23.18
CA VAL A 178 -6.77 2.39 24.19
C VAL A 178 -5.82 3.40 23.56
N GLY A 179 -5.71 4.59 24.17
CA GLY A 179 -4.82 5.66 23.68
C GLY A 179 -5.32 6.40 22.43
N MET A 180 -6.50 6.06 21.89
CA MET A 180 -6.99 6.60 20.60
C MET A 180 -7.89 7.83 20.71
N GLY A 181 -8.06 8.41 21.90
CA GLY A 181 -8.97 9.53 22.12
C GLY A 181 -8.65 10.77 21.27
N ALA A 182 -7.36 11.12 21.14
CA ALA A 182 -6.93 12.25 20.30
C ALA A 182 -7.24 11.99 18.82
N ALA A 183 -6.90 10.81 18.30
CA ALA A 183 -7.18 10.43 16.92
C ALA A 183 -8.68 10.42 16.60
N LEU A 184 -9.52 9.96 17.54
CA LEU A 184 -10.98 10.02 17.42
C LEU A 184 -11.47 11.46 17.31
N LEU A 185 -10.94 12.37 18.14
CA LEU A 185 -11.30 13.79 18.10
C LEU A 185 -10.82 14.45 16.80
N GLU A 186 -9.57 14.21 16.40
CA GLU A 186 -9.01 14.70 15.13
C GLU A 186 -9.89 14.29 13.93
N GLN A 187 -10.34 13.04 13.90
CA GLN A 187 -11.21 12.55 12.84
C GLN A 187 -12.58 13.25 12.82
N HIS A 188 -13.25 13.33 13.97
CA HIS A 188 -14.60 13.93 14.06
C HIS A 188 -14.62 15.45 13.92
N THR A 189 -13.49 16.11 14.18
CA THR A 189 -13.33 17.56 13.96
C THR A 189 -12.87 17.91 12.55
N GLY A 190 -12.59 16.91 11.69
CA GLY A 190 -12.09 17.12 10.34
C GLY A 190 -10.61 17.55 10.29
N LEU A 191 -9.87 17.46 11.41
CA LEU A 191 -8.46 17.82 11.50
C LEU A 191 -7.52 16.70 11.02
N ASN A 192 -8.04 15.49 10.80
CA ASN A 192 -7.26 14.36 10.28
C ASN A 192 -7.01 14.45 8.76
N VAL A 193 -6.47 15.58 8.30
CA VAL A 193 -6.15 15.83 6.89
C VAL A 193 -4.79 16.50 6.72
N GLU A 194 -4.11 16.20 5.61
CA GLU A 194 -2.82 16.73 5.19
C GLU A 194 -2.91 17.02 3.69
N SER A 195 -3.37 18.22 3.33
CA SER A 195 -3.74 18.58 1.94
C SER A 195 -2.63 18.36 0.92
N LEU A 196 -1.37 18.56 1.30
CA LEU A 196 -0.20 18.31 0.44
C LEU A 196 -0.13 16.84 -0.03
N SER A 197 -0.74 15.89 0.68
CA SER A 197 -0.75 14.47 0.29
C SER A 197 -1.53 14.16 -0.99
N LEU A 198 -2.31 15.12 -1.49
CA LEU A 198 -2.97 15.03 -2.79
C LEU A 198 -2.05 15.43 -3.95
N GLY A 199 -0.95 16.12 -3.65
CA GLY A 199 -0.07 16.73 -4.64
C GLY A 199 -0.68 17.92 -5.39
N PRO A 200 0.09 18.51 -6.31
CA PRO A 200 -0.31 19.74 -7.01
C PRO A 200 -1.55 19.55 -7.89
N ASP A 201 -1.69 18.38 -8.53
CA ASP A 201 -2.80 18.08 -9.44
C ASP A 201 -4.01 17.47 -8.72
N LYS A 202 -3.93 17.33 -7.39
CA LYS A 202 -4.97 16.76 -6.51
C LYS A 202 -5.41 15.32 -6.83
N ASN A 203 -4.63 14.59 -7.63
CA ASN A 203 -4.90 13.21 -8.04
C ASN A 203 -4.27 12.16 -7.10
N GLY A 204 -3.66 12.61 -5.99
CA GLY A 204 -3.02 11.73 -5.02
C GLY A 204 -1.56 11.39 -5.35
N TYR A 205 -0.96 11.92 -6.41
CA TYR A 205 0.47 11.75 -6.65
C TYR A 205 1.25 12.95 -6.14
N TYR A 206 2.33 12.69 -5.40
CA TYR A 206 3.23 13.76 -4.97
C TYR A 206 4.66 13.25 -4.87
N SER A 207 5.55 13.66 -5.78
CA SER A 207 6.95 13.21 -5.74
C SER A 207 7.71 13.77 -4.53
N LEU A 208 8.79 13.09 -4.13
CA LEU A 208 9.61 13.53 -2.99
C LEU A 208 10.36 14.83 -3.27
N ASP A 209 10.78 15.09 -4.52
CA ASP A 209 11.44 16.34 -4.88
C ASP A 209 10.48 17.52 -4.98
N GLN A 210 9.18 17.28 -5.25
CA GLN A 210 8.17 18.32 -5.07
C GLN A 210 7.94 18.60 -3.57
N GLU A 211 7.78 17.57 -2.74
CA GLU A 211 7.62 17.74 -1.28
C GLU A 211 8.83 18.43 -0.63
N MET A 212 10.04 18.09 -1.05
CA MET A 212 11.26 18.76 -0.60
C MET A 212 11.31 20.24 -1.02
N LYS A 213 10.70 20.62 -2.16
CA LYS A 213 10.63 22.04 -2.55
C LYS A 213 9.65 22.83 -1.68
N ASP A 214 8.57 22.19 -1.26
CA ASP A 214 7.56 22.78 -0.39
C ASP A 214 7.98 22.81 1.09
N ASP A 215 8.92 21.92 1.48
CA ASP A 215 9.59 21.90 2.79
C ASP A 215 11.13 21.76 2.64
N PRO A 216 11.83 22.83 2.24
CA PRO A 216 13.26 22.78 1.93
C PRO A 216 14.17 22.59 3.15
N GLU A 217 13.66 22.83 4.36
CA GLU A 217 14.41 22.67 5.62
C GLU A 217 14.12 21.31 6.29
N GLY A 218 13.23 20.50 5.71
CA GLY A 218 12.82 19.21 6.25
C GLY A 218 13.83 18.08 6.05
N ASP A 219 13.53 16.94 6.66
CA ASP A 219 14.35 15.71 6.61
C ASP A 219 14.62 15.22 5.17
N LEU A 220 13.78 15.60 4.20
CA LEU A 220 13.94 15.21 2.80
C LEU A 220 15.17 15.84 2.13
N ALA A 221 15.55 17.08 2.50
CA ALA A 221 16.73 17.73 1.95
C ALA A 221 18.01 16.99 2.38
N VAL A 222 18.10 16.66 3.68
CA VAL A 222 19.17 15.83 4.25
C VAL A 222 19.21 14.47 3.55
N ARG A 223 18.06 13.80 3.45
CA ARG A 223 17.94 12.50 2.79
C ARG A 223 18.44 12.54 1.34
N TYR A 224 18.10 13.58 0.60
CA TYR A 224 18.47 13.76 -0.81
C TYR A 224 19.99 13.86 -0.98
N GLU A 225 20.67 14.62 -0.12
CA GLU A 225 22.13 14.81 -0.18
C GLU A 225 22.89 13.53 0.17
N PHE A 226 22.48 12.82 1.22
CA PHE A 226 23.27 11.69 1.77
C PHE A 226 22.98 10.34 1.10
N LEU A 227 21.77 10.11 0.60
CA LEU A 227 21.38 8.79 0.08
C LEU A 227 21.57 8.63 -1.44
N ARG A 228 21.87 9.70 -2.16
CA ARG A 228 21.96 9.74 -3.63
C ARG A 228 23.42 9.72 -4.14
N THR A 229 24.34 9.14 -3.40
CA THR A 229 25.71 8.93 -3.89
C THR A 229 25.74 7.77 -4.89
N GLN A 230 26.68 7.79 -5.83
CA GLN A 230 26.77 6.73 -6.83
C GLN A 230 27.01 5.37 -6.17
N ASP A 231 27.87 5.32 -5.16
CA ASP A 231 28.21 4.08 -4.44
C ASP A 231 27.00 3.44 -3.76
N THR A 232 26.13 4.24 -3.11
CA THR A 232 24.95 3.72 -2.42
C THR A 232 23.90 3.23 -3.43
N ILE A 233 23.75 3.93 -4.54
CA ILE A 233 22.87 3.53 -5.65
C ILE A 233 23.36 2.21 -6.24
N ASP A 234 24.64 2.11 -6.62
CA ASP A 234 25.26 0.92 -7.22
C ASP A 234 25.22 -0.26 -6.26
N TYR A 235 25.46 -0.04 -4.98
CA TYR A 235 25.31 -1.08 -3.95
C TYR A 235 23.89 -1.62 -3.94
N ARG A 236 22.88 -0.75 -3.84
CA ARG A 236 21.47 -1.15 -3.77
C ARG A 236 21.01 -1.82 -5.08
N THR A 237 21.44 -1.32 -6.24
CA THR A 237 21.16 -1.93 -7.55
C THR A 237 21.72 -3.36 -7.60
N ARG A 238 23.01 -3.54 -7.26
CA ARG A 238 23.64 -4.87 -7.21
C ARG A 238 22.95 -5.81 -6.22
N GLN A 239 22.55 -5.34 -5.04
CA GLN A 239 21.82 -6.17 -4.08
C GLN A 239 20.45 -6.61 -4.63
N CYS A 240 19.72 -5.69 -5.28
CA CYS A 240 18.44 -6.03 -5.90
C CYS A 240 18.62 -7.03 -7.04
N GLN A 241 19.64 -6.85 -7.89
CA GLN A 241 19.99 -7.77 -8.96
C GLN A 241 20.31 -9.18 -8.42
N LEU A 242 21.18 -9.29 -7.42
CA LEU A 242 21.53 -10.57 -6.79
C LEU A 242 20.30 -11.29 -6.21
N LEU A 243 19.38 -10.54 -5.58
CA LEU A 243 18.15 -11.10 -5.05
C LEU A 243 17.18 -11.51 -6.17
N PHE A 244 17.11 -10.73 -7.26
CA PHE A 244 16.31 -11.08 -8.43
C PHE A 244 16.83 -12.35 -9.11
N GLU A 245 18.14 -12.46 -9.36
CA GLU A 245 18.75 -13.68 -9.92
C GLU A 245 18.47 -14.91 -9.05
N ARG A 246 18.48 -14.73 -7.72
CA ARG A 246 18.23 -15.80 -6.76
C ARG A 246 16.77 -16.22 -6.67
N PHE A 247 15.82 -15.28 -6.72
CA PHE A 247 14.42 -15.52 -6.38
C PHE A 247 13.43 -15.28 -7.52
N GLY A 248 13.86 -14.66 -8.63
CA GLY A 248 13.02 -14.24 -9.75
C GLY A 248 12.29 -15.37 -10.46
N ASN A 249 12.80 -16.60 -10.36
CA ASN A 249 12.15 -17.81 -10.90
C ASN A 249 11.71 -18.81 -9.81
N VAL A 250 11.80 -18.43 -8.54
CA VAL A 250 11.45 -19.32 -7.43
C VAL A 250 9.93 -19.30 -7.23
N GLN A 251 9.31 -20.48 -7.08
CA GLN A 251 7.87 -20.65 -6.85
C GLN A 251 7.56 -21.26 -5.48
N LYS A 252 8.47 -21.13 -4.51
CA LYS A 252 8.34 -21.67 -3.14
C LYS A 252 8.86 -20.66 -2.13
N GLY A 253 8.48 -20.82 -0.86
CA GLY A 253 8.96 -19.94 0.22
C GLY A 253 8.19 -18.61 0.36
N TYR A 254 7.09 -18.45 -0.37
CA TYR A 254 6.11 -17.38 -0.12
C TYR A 254 5.09 -17.81 0.94
N SER A 255 4.32 -16.86 1.48
CA SER A 255 3.18 -17.13 2.36
C SER A 255 1.98 -17.68 1.55
N PRO A 256 1.58 -18.96 1.74
CA PRO A 256 0.40 -19.49 1.06
C PRO A 256 -0.88 -18.77 1.45
N THR A 257 -0.92 -18.16 2.65
CA THR A 257 -2.05 -17.37 3.09
C THR A 257 -2.17 -16.09 2.28
N MET A 258 -1.10 -15.32 2.12
CA MET A 258 -1.13 -14.12 1.29
C MET A 258 -1.43 -14.45 -0.19
N SER A 259 -0.88 -15.53 -0.73
CA SER A 259 -1.18 -15.96 -2.11
C SER A 259 -2.68 -16.27 -2.28
N ARG A 260 -3.33 -16.90 -1.30
CA ARG A 260 -4.79 -17.12 -1.33
C ARG A 260 -5.58 -15.81 -1.26
N GLU A 261 -5.18 -14.86 -0.42
CA GLU A 261 -5.86 -13.55 -0.31
C GLU A 261 -5.77 -12.78 -1.63
N LEU A 262 -4.59 -12.75 -2.27
CA LEU A 262 -4.40 -12.09 -3.56
C LEU A 262 -5.20 -12.77 -4.69
N ASN A 263 -5.19 -14.10 -4.75
CA ASN A 263 -6.00 -14.83 -5.74
C ASN A 263 -7.51 -14.65 -5.50
N LYS A 264 -7.95 -14.57 -4.23
CA LYS A 264 -9.34 -14.25 -3.89
C LYS A 264 -9.70 -12.84 -4.37
N LEU A 265 -8.83 -11.86 -4.15
CA LEU A 265 -9.03 -10.50 -4.61
C LEU A 265 -9.11 -10.42 -6.14
N ILE A 266 -8.21 -11.12 -6.86
CA ILE A 266 -8.25 -11.22 -8.32
C ILE A 266 -9.60 -11.79 -8.78
N LYS A 267 -10.04 -12.89 -8.16
CA LYS A 267 -11.34 -13.51 -8.45
C LYS A 267 -12.50 -12.54 -8.20
N THR A 268 -12.50 -11.81 -7.08
CA THR A 268 -13.53 -10.82 -6.76
C THR A 268 -13.60 -9.70 -7.80
N CYS A 269 -12.45 -9.20 -8.28
CA CYS A 269 -12.42 -8.16 -9.31
C CYS A 269 -12.97 -8.71 -10.63
N ASN A 270 -12.52 -9.88 -11.06
CA ASN A 270 -13.01 -10.53 -12.28
C ASN A 270 -14.53 -10.81 -12.23
N GLU A 271 -15.07 -11.22 -11.08
CA GLU A 271 -16.53 -11.44 -10.90
C GLU A 271 -17.35 -10.15 -11.02
N LYS A 272 -16.71 -8.98 -10.85
CA LYS A 272 -17.30 -7.65 -10.99
C LYS A 272 -16.95 -6.97 -12.32
N ASP A 273 -16.28 -7.69 -13.23
CA ASP A 273 -15.68 -7.16 -14.47
C ASP A 273 -14.66 -6.02 -14.25
N ILE A 274 -14.05 -5.98 -13.07
CA ILE A 274 -13.00 -5.03 -12.72
C ILE A 274 -11.66 -5.65 -13.08
N LYS A 275 -10.87 -4.96 -13.90
CA LYS A 275 -9.53 -5.42 -14.26
C LYS A 275 -8.56 -5.13 -13.12
N ILE A 276 -7.73 -6.11 -12.78
CA ILE A 276 -6.75 -5.95 -11.69
C ILE A 276 -5.35 -6.34 -12.13
N ILE A 277 -4.40 -5.47 -11.78
CA ILE A 277 -2.97 -5.67 -11.95
C ILE A 277 -2.28 -5.64 -10.57
N ILE A 278 -1.56 -6.70 -10.27
CA ILE A 278 -0.68 -6.81 -9.13
C ILE A 278 0.73 -6.38 -9.58
N MET A 279 1.16 -5.22 -9.10
CA MET A 279 2.46 -4.64 -9.44
C MET A 279 3.52 -5.05 -8.41
N LEU A 280 4.73 -5.36 -8.87
CA LEU A 280 5.91 -5.47 -8.01
C LEU A 280 6.91 -4.35 -8.33
N SER A 281 6.99 -3.37 -7.44
CA SER A 281 7.88 -2.22 -7.60
C SER A 281 9.37 -2.58 -7.61
N GLN A 282 10.17 -1.70 -8.20
CA GLN A 282 11.63 -1.76 -8.20
C GLN A 282 12.22 -1.47 -6.81
N ARG A 283 13.48 -1.89 -6.61
CA ARG A 283 14.33 -1.53 -5.47
C ARG A 283 13.76 -1.87 -4.08
N LEU A 284 12.98 -2.94 -3.96
CA LEU A 284 12.44 -3.39 -2.66
C LEU A 284 13.47 -4.09 -1.77
N GLY A 285 14.64 -4.48 -2.30
CA GLY A 285 15.76 -5.00 -1.51
C GLY A 285 15.48 -6.37 -0.92
N ASP A 286 15.81 -6.58 0.36
CA ASP A 286 15.67 -7.85 1.08
C ASP A 286 14.26 -8.46 1.01
N ARG A 287 13.25 -7.63 0.75
CA ARG A 287 11.86 -8.04 0.54
C ARG A 287 11.66 -8.94 -0.67
N TYR A 288 12.51 -8.84 -1.69
CA TYR A 288 12.46 -9.71 -2.85
C TYR A 288 12.55 -11.19 -2.51
N GLU A 289 13.19 -11.54 -1.39
CA GLU A 289 13.26 -12.91 -0.93
C GLU A 289 11.89 -13.57 -0.72
N TYR A 290 10.89 -12.83 -0.27
CA TYR A 290 9.53 -13.35 -0.08
C TYR A 290 8.53 -12.80 -1.08
N LEU A 291 8.77 -11.61 -1.66
CA LEU A 291 7.87 -11.00 -2.65
C LEU A 291 8.01 -11.61 -4.04
N LEU A 292 9.22 -11.93 -4.52
CA LEU A 292 9.38 -12.55 -5.84
C LEU A 292 8.71 -13.93 -5.90
N PRO A 293 8.91 -14.82 -4.90
CA PRO A 293 8.19 -16.10 -4.94
C PRO A 293 6.67 -15.96 -4.83
N LEU A 294 6.18 -14.97 -4.10
CA LEU A 294 4.75 -14.68 -4.01
C LEU A 294 4.21 -14.18 -5.36
N TYR A 295 4.88 -13.20 -5.96
CA TYR A 295 4.56 -12.64 -7.26
C TYR A 295 4.55 -13.72 -8.35
N ASN A 296 5.54 -14.62 -8.34
CA ASN A 296 5.63 -15.74 -9.28
C ASN A 296 4.47 -16.74 -9.16
N SER A 297 3.78 -16.79 -8.01
CA SER A 297 2.61 -17.64 -7.80
C SER A 297 1.32 -17.07 -8.38
N LEU A 298 1.30 -15.81 -8.82
CA LEU A 298 0.12 -15.13 -9.32
C LEU A 298 -0.09 -15.37 -10.83
N PRO A 299 -1.33 -15.29 -11.34
CA PRO A 299 -1.64 -15.39 -12.77
C PRO A 299 -0.88 -14.37 -13.63
N GLU A 300 -0.40 -14.78 -14.81
CA GLU A 300 0.39 -13.90 -15.69
C GLU A 300 -0.40 -12.72 -16.25
N ALA A 301 -1.70 -12.88 -16.49
CA ALA A 301 -2.57 -11.80 -16.98
C ALA A 301 -2.75 -10.67 -15.96
N ASN A 302 -2.54 -10.94 -14.66
CA ASN A 302 -2.83 -10.02 -13.57
C ASN A 302 -1.57 -9.44 -12.91
N LYS A 303 -0.39 -9.49 -13.55
CA LYS A 303 0.83 -9.03 -12.88
C LYS A 303 1.85 -8.32 -13.78
N ILE A 304 2.51 -7.31 -13.21
CA ILE A 304 3.60 -6.53 -13.83
C ILE A 304 4.71 -6.36 -12.80
N SER A 305 5.97 -6.51 -13.21
CA SER A 305 7.13 -6.41 -12.32
C SER A 305 8.18 -5.46 -12.88
N PHE A 306 8.73 -4.64 -11.99
CA PHE A 306 9.89 -3.80 -12.22
C PHE A 306 11.08 -4.25 -11.36
N ALA A 307 11.06 -5.51 -10.91
CA ALA A 307 12.01 -6.00 -9.92
C ALA A 307 13.40 -6.34 -10.47
N ASN A 308 13.58 -6.39 -11.79
CA ASN A 308 14.82 -6.72 -12.47
C ASN A 308 15.59 -5.45 -12.89
N PRO A 309 16.68 -5.07 -12.20
CA PRO A 309 17.49 -3.91 -12.58
C PRO A 309 18.07 -3.97 -13.99
N ASP A 310 18.44 -5.15 -14.49
CA ASP A 310 19.04 -5.30 -15.83
C ASP A 310 18.04 -5.04 -16.96
N GLU A 311 16.75 -5.32 -16.71
CA GLU A 311 15.67 -5.07 -17.67
C GLU A 311 15.29 -3.59 -17.73
N TYR A 312 15.38 -2.90 -16.59
CA TYR A 312 15.03 -1.49 -16.44
C TYR A 312 16.19 -0.66 -15.86
N PRO A 313 17.36 -0.59 -16.53
CA PRO A 313 18.55 0.04 -15.98
C PRO A 313 18.34 1.53 -15.68
N PHE A 314 17.54 2.22 -16.51
CA PHE A 314 17.22 3.64 -16.33
C PHE A 314 16.45 3.95 -15.04
N LEU A 315 15.72 3.00 -14.46
CA LEU A 315 15.07 3.16 -13.14
C LEU A 315 16.08 3.15 -11.99
N ASN A 316 17.34 2.81 -12.28
CA ASN A 316 18.46 2.78 -11.33
C ASN A 316 19.48 3.90 -11.60
N ASP A 317 19.24 4.73 -12.62
CA ASP A 317 20.07 5.89 -12.89
C ASP A 317 19.90 6.94 -11.81
N ARG A 318 21.03 7.51 -11.35
CA ARG A 318 21.04 8.55 -10.32
C ARG A 318 20.12 9.70 -10.67
N ASP A 319 20.04 10.10 -11.93
CA ASP A 319 19.22 11.22 -12.42
C ASP A 319 17.71 10.96 -12.37
N ASN A 320 17.31 9.70 -12.19
CA ASN A 320 15.91 9.30 -12.03
C ASN A 320 15.55 8.97 -10.56
N LEU A 321 16.53 8.97 -9.65
CA LEU A 321 16.35 8.65 -8.24
C LEU A 321 16.31 9.90 -7.36
N PHE A 322 15.43 9.87 -6.36
CA PHE A 322 15.46 10.79 -5.22
C PHE A 322 16.34 10.19 -4.10
N ASP A 323 16.18 8.89 -3.83
CA ASP A 323 16.93 8.15 -2.83
C ASP A 323 17.10 6.66 -3.20
N LEU A 324 17.44 5.80 -2.24
CA LEU A 324 17.70 4.37 -2.48
C LEU A 324 16.48 3.55 -2.90
N ALA A 325 15.26 4.02 -2.64
CA ALA A 325 14.02 3.32 -2.93
C ALA A 325 13.09 4.12 -3.84
N HIS A 326 13.20 5.46 -3.86
CA HIS A 326 12.25 6.30 -4.56
C HIS A 326 12.82 7.00 -5.80
N LEU A 327 12.00 7.04 -6.84
CA LEU A 327 12.22 7.89 -8.00
C LEU A 327 12.01 9.36 -7.64
N ASN A 328 12.71 10.25 -8.34
CA ASN A 328 12.38 11.67 -8.38
C ASN A 328 11.30 11.92 -9.45
N ARG A 329 10.88 13.17 -9.63
CA ARG A 329 9.88 13.53 -10.64
C ARG A 329 10.26 13.03 -12.04
N ASN A 330 11.50 13.22 -12.49
CA ASN A 330 11.93 12.75 -13.81
C ASN A 330 11.80 11.23 -13.94
N GLY A 331 12.29 10.49 -12.94
CA GLY A 331 12.17 9.03 -12.92
C GLY A 331 10.72 8.57 -12.90
N SER A 332 9.86 9.21 -12.12
CA SER A 332 8.42 8.87 -12.03
C SER A 332 7.67 9.11 -13.36
N VAL A 333 8.04 10.14 -14.14
CA VAL A 333 7.49 10.38 -15.48
C VAL A 333 7.85 9.21 -16.40
N VAL A 334 9.12 8.82 -16.42
CA VAL A 334 9.60 7.70 -17.26
C VAL A 334 8.95 6.39 -16.82
N PHE A 335 8.91 6.12 -15.51
CA PHE A 335 8.27 4.95 -14.94
C PHE A 335 6.78 4.88 -15.26
N THR A 336 6.05 5.98 -15.12
CA THR A 336 4.61 6.01 -15.37
C THR A 336 4.28 5.70 -16.83
N LYS A 337 5.04 6.26 -17.79
CA LYS A 337 4.85 5.96 -19.22
C LYS A 337 5.13 4.50 -19.54
N LEU A 338 6.23 3.96 -19.03
CA LEU A 338 6.54 2.53 -19.17
C LEU A 338 5.43 1.66 -18.55
N PHE A 339 4.94 2.04 -17.38
CA PHE A 339 3.90 1.29 -16.70
C PHE A 339 2.58 1.32 -17.46
N ALA A 340 2.18 2.46 -18.03
CA ALA A 340 1.01 2.58 -18.89
C ALA A 340 1.08 1.61 -20.08
N ASP A 341 2.24 1.47 -20.72
CA ASP A 341 2.43 0.57 -21.87
C ASP A 341 2.22 -0.89 -21.47
N LEU A 342 2.88 -1.33 -20.40
CA LEU A 342 2.75 -2.70 -19.90
C LEU A 342 1.34 -2.97 -19.34
N PHE A 343 0.72 -1.96 -18.73
CA PHE A 343 -0.65 -2.05 -18.22
C PHE A 343 -1.63 -2.32 -19.37
N LEU A 344 -1.55 -1.55 -20.45
CA LEU A 344 -2.42 -1.73 -21.61
C LEU A 344 -2.29 -3.13 -22.23
N GLU A 345 -1.07 -3.65 -22.34
CA GLU A 345 -0.83 -5.02 -22.81
C GLU A 345 -1.53 -6.07 -21.93
N LYS A 346 -1.53 -5.86 -20.60
CA LYS A 346 -2.16 -6.78 -19.65
C LYS A 346 -3.69 -6.68 -19.64
N ILE A 347 -4.24 -5.48 -19.74
CA ILE A 347 -5.69 -5.30 -19.87
C ILE A 347 -6.21 -6.00 -21.12
N GLN A 348 -5.57 -5.78 -22.27
CA GLN A 348 -5.92 -6.48 -23.51
C GLN A 348 -5.75 -8.00 -23.42
N GLN A 349 -4.81 -8.48 -22.60
CA GLN A 349 -4.69 -9.92 -22.33
C GLN A 349 -5.90 -10.44 -21.53
N GLN A 350 -6.32 -9.74 -20.49
CA GLN A 350 -7.47 -10.13 -19.67
C GLN A 350 -8.79 -10.12 -20.44
N GLU A 351 -8.94 -9.28 -21.46
CA GLU A 351 -10.12 -9.26 -22.34
C GLU A 351 -10.20 -10.45 -23.30
N ARG A 352 -9.09 -11.13 -23.57
CA ARG A 352 -9.02 -12.29 -24.48
C ARG A 352 -9.21 -13.63 -23.78
N GLU A 353 -9.08 -13.67 -22.45
CA GLU A 353 -9.24 -14.86 -21.60
C GLU A 353 -10.68 -14.97 -21.10
#